data_AF-A0A7X3NQQ5-F1
#
_entry.id   AF-A0A7X3NQQ5-F1
#
_cell.length_a   1.000
_cell.length_b   1.000
_cell.length_c   1.000
_cell.angle_alpha   90.00
_cell.angle_beta   90.00
_cell.angle_gamma   90.00
#
_symmetry.space_group_name_H-M   'P 1'
#
loop_
_entity.id
_entity.type
_entity.pdbx_description
1 polymer ?
#
loop_
_entity_poly.entity_id
_entity_poly.type
_entity_poly.pdbx_seq_one_letter_code
_entity_poly.pdbx_strand_id
1 'polypeptide(L)'
;TIFTNTIYNFVSSLADLNPVFIHGGVPSGSTNEIETREGRIKRFHEDDNCYVLVANPAAAGEGISLHTVCHNALYADRSYVSTHYLQSIDRIHRLGLPPNQETNIFVYRSIAPPRVGSIDYSVSRRLVEKIRNMQQLLDDPDLHEIALDEESADDPIDYDVELQDIIDLIAEMENRAGDVPMEEA
;
A
#
# COMPACT_ATOMS: atom_id res chain seq x y z
N THR A 1 9.17 -1.76 -12.82
CA THR A 1 10.16 -1.46 -11.77
C THR A 1 9.41 -0.90 -10.59
N ILE A 2 9.48 -1.54 -9.42
CA ILE A 2 8.94 -0.92 -8.20
C ILE A 2 9.98 0.08 -7.71
N PHE A 3 9.55 1.30 -7.40
CA PHE A 3 10.44 2.41 -7.06
C PHE A 3 10.99 2.24 -5.64
N THR A 4 12.18 1.63 -5.50
CA THR A 4 12.87 1.50 -4.20
C THR A 4 13.13 2.86 -3.56
N ASN A 5 13.24 3.93 -4.35
CA ASN A 5 13.35 5.29 -3.84
C ASN A 5 12.14 5.69 -2.98
N THR A 6 10.93 5.26 -3.35
CA THR A 6 9.72 5.50 -2.55
C THR A 6 9.78 4.83 -1.19
N ILE A 7 10.36 3.63 -1.10
CA ILE A 7 10.60 2.94 0.18
C ILE A 7 11.53 3.78 1.06
N TYR A 8 12.64 4.26 0.51
CA TYR A 8 13.58 5.10 1.27
C TYR A 8 12.95 6.42 1.71
N ASN A 9 12.11 7.03 0.87
CA ASN A 9 11.36 8.21 1.24
C ASN A 9 10.41 7.93 2.41
N PHE A 10 9.66 6.81 2.39
CA PHE A 10 8.81 6.44 3.53
C PHE A 10 9.61 6.19 4.80
N VAL A 11 10.73 5.48 4.71
CA VAL A 11 11.63 5.24 5.85
C VAL A 11 12.13 6.56 6.45
N SER A 12 12.49 7.52 5.59
CA SER A 12 12.93 8.85 6.02
C SER A 12 11.80 9.66 6.63
N SER A 13 10.61 9.67 6.03
CA SER A 13 9.47 10.45 6.49
C SER A 13 8.85 9.91 7.77
N LEU A 14 9.00 8.61 8.04
CA LEU A 14 8.48 7.91 9.22
C LEU A 14 9.58 7.61 10.24
N ALA A 15 10.72 8.31 10.20
CA ALA A 15 11.89 7.99 11.02
C ALA A 15 11.61 7.95 12.53
N ASP A 16 10.65 8.74 13.00
CA ASP A 16 10.15 8.78 14.37
C ASP A 16 9.49 7.46 14.83
N LEU A 17 9.03 6.65 13.88
CA LEU A 17 8.42 5.33 14.11
C LEU A 17 9.43 4.16 14.04
N ASN A 18 10.73 4.48 13.93
CA ASN A 18 11.84 3.53 13.76
C ASN A 18 11.57 2.41 12.72
N PRO A 19 11.27 2.78 11.46
CA PRO A 19 10.88 1.82 10.44
C PRO A 19 12.03 0.89 10.06
N VAL A 20 11.68 -0.34 9.69
CA VAL A 20 12.55 -1.23 8.91
C VAL A 20 12.01 -1.37 7.50
N PHE A 21 12.84 -1.79 6.56
CA PHE A 21 12.42 -1.99 5.19
C PHE A 21 12.94 -3.27 4.54
N ILE A 22 12.15 -3.82 3.62
CA ILE A 22 12.49 -5.03 2.87
C ILE A 22 12.18 -4.80 1.39
N HIS A 23 13.18 -5.03 0.54
CA HIS A 23 13.00 -5.16 -0.90
C HIS A 23 14.03 -6.12 -1.49
N GLY A 24 13.91 -6.46 -2.78
CA GLY A 24 14.78 -7.46 -3.44
C GLY A 24 16.27 -7.11 -3.54
N GLY A 25 16.69 -5.96 -3.01
CA GLY A 25 18.10 -5.57 -2.90
C GLY A 25 18.67 -5.76 -1.49
N VAL A 26 17.84 -6.16 -0.53
CA VAL A 26 18.27 -6.50 0.84
C VAL A 26 18.80 -7.92 0.82
N PRO A 27 20.03 -8.17 1.30
CA PRO A 27 20.61 -9.52 1.29
C PRO A 27 19.83 -10.45 2.23
N SER A 28 19.73 -11.72 1.86
CA SER A 28 19.31 -12.78 2.80
C SER A 28 20.49 -13.22 3.65
N GLY A 29 20.22 -13.67 4.88
CA GLY A 29 21.24 -14.19 5.78
C GLY A 29 20.67 -14.65 7.12
N SER A 30 21.47 -14.53 8.18
CA SER A 30 21.07 -14.94 9.53
C SER A 30 20.15 -13.92 10.19
N THR A 31 19.23 -14.36 11.04
CA THR A 31 18.40 -13.48 11.89
C THR A 31 19.22 -12.63 12.87
N ASN A 32 20.49 -12.97 13.11
CA ASN A 32 21.40 -12.19 13.96
C ASN A 32 22.10 -11.05 13.19
N GLU A 33 22.00 -11.03 11.86
CA GLU A 33 22.59 -10.00 11.01
C GLU A 33 21.55 -8.94 10.67
N ILE A 34 21.61 -7.79 11.35
CA ILE A 34 20.58 -6.73 11.28
C ILE A 34 20.36 -6.18 9.86
N GLU A 35 21.39 -6.23 9.01
CA GLU A 35 21.29 -5.76 7.62
C GLU A 35 20.63 -6.75 6.65
N THR A 36 20.42 -7.99 7.10
CA THR A 36 19.75 -9.00 6.29
C THR A 36 18.24 -8.87 6.38
N ARG A 37 17.56 -9.45 5.40
CA ARG A 37 16.11 -9.57 5.37
C ARG A 37 15.59 -10.21 6.66
N GLU A 38 16.19 -11.31 7.08
CA GLU A 38 15.80 -12.06 8.28
C GLU A 38 16.04 -11.27 9.57
N GLY A 39 17.16 -10.54 9.67
CA GLY A 39 17.44 -9.66 10.80
C GLY A 39 16.44 -8.50 10.92
N ARG A 40 16.04 -7.89 9.80
CA ARG A 40 15.03 -6.83 9.78
C ARG A 40 13.63 -7.33 10.16
N ILE A 41 13.25 -8.51 9.69
CA ILE A 41 11.99 -9.17 10.08
C ILE A 41 11.99 -9.47 11.58
N LYS A 42 13.09 -10.00 12.11
CA LYS A 42 13.24 -10.26 13.54
C LYS A 42 13.10 -8.98 14.35
N ARG A 43 13.76 -7.89 13.92
CA ARG A 43 13.61 -6.59 14.58
C ARG A 43 12.15 -6.15 14.62
N PHE A 44 11.42 -6.24 13.51
CA PHE A 44 9.99 -5.89 13.49
C PHE A 44 9.12 -6.79 14.41
N HIS A 45 9.55 -8.01 14.71
CA HIS A 45 8.84 -8.90 15.64
C HIS A 45 9.17 -8.66 17.11
N GLU A 46 10.41 -8.29 17.42
CA GLU A 46 10.94 -8.34 18.79
C GLU A 46 11.28 -6.95 19.38
N ASP A 47 11.44 -5.91 18.56
CA ASP A 47 11.76 -4.56 19.02
C ASP A 47 10.47 -3.75 19.21
N ASP A 48 10.08 -3.53 20.46
CA ASP A 48 8.90 -2.75 20.83
C ASP A 48 8.94 -1.28 20.34
N ASN A 49 10.10 -0.79 19.89
CA ASN A 49 10.22 0.55 19.31
C ASN A 49 10.09 0.57 17.78
N CYS A 50 10.00 -0.59 17.12
CA CYS A 50 9.91 -0.72 15.67
C CYS A 50 8.45 -0.85 15.24
N TYR A 51 7.82 0.27 14.88
CA TYR A 51 6.38 0.31 14.64
C TYR A 51 5.98 0.05 13.17
N VAL A 52 6.92 0.17 12.23
CA VAL A 52 6.62 0.15 10.80
C VAL A 52 7.58 -0.75 10.03
N LEU A 53 7.02 -1.61 9.18
CA LEU A 53 7.75 -2.36 8.15
C LEU A 53 7.32 -1.87 6.77
N VAL A 54 8.25 -1.26 6.03
CA VAL A 54 8.02 -0.80 4.65
C VAL A 54 8.53 -1.87 3.68
N ALA A 55 7.64 -2.45 2.89
CA ALA A 55 8.02 -3.48 1.92
C ALA A 55 7.44 -3.21 0.53
N ASN A 56 8.14 -3.61 -0.52
CA ASN A 56 7.49 -3.72 -1.83
C ASN A 56 6.65 -5.00 -1.90
N PRO A 57 5.53 -5.00 -2.66
CA PRO A 57 4.63 -6.15 -2.76
C PRO A 57 5.32 -7.47 -3.10
N ALA A 58 6.33 -7.45 -4.00
CA ALA A 58 7.06 -8.65 -4.37
C ALA A 58 7.93 -9.22 -3.23
N ALA A 59 8.55 -8.39 -2.40
CA ALA A 59 9.37 -8.88 -1.29
C ALA A 59 8.55 -9.23 -0.04
N ALA A 60 7.35 -8.66 0.08
CA ALA A 60 6.36 -9.01 1.10
C ALA A 60 5.70 -10.38 0.83
N GLY A 61 5.61 -10.81 -0.44
CA GLY A 61 4.97 -12.08 -0.83
C GLY A 61 5.76 -13.36 -0.49
N GLU A 62 7.07 -13.28 -0.24
CA GLU A 62 7.92 -14.46 -0.08
C GLU A 62 8.16 -14.84 1.40
N GLY A 63 7.46 -15.86 1.92
CA GLY A 63 7.93 -16.61 3.09
C GLY A 63 8.01 -15.88 4.45
N ILE A 64 7.48 -14.66 4.58
CA ILE A 64 7.37 -13.96 5.88
C ILE A 64 6.04 -14.30 6.53
N SER A 65 5.98 -14.36 7.85
CA SER A 65 4.74 -14.41 8.62
C SER A 65 4.70 -13.16 9.50
N LEU A 66 3.63 -12.36 9.45
CA LEU A 66 3.50 -11.12 10.21
C LEU A 66 2.26 -11.10 11.12
N HIS A 67 1.31 -12.02 10.91
CA HIS A 67 0.01 -12.06 11.60
C HIS A 67 0.08 -12.11 13.13
N THR A 68 1.21 -12.47 13.74
CA THR A 68 1.35 -12.46 15.20
C THR A 68 1.73 -11.11 15.79
N VAL A 69 2.24 -10.18 14.96
CA VAL A 69 2.79 -8.88 15.41
C VAL A 69 2.22 -7.69 14.62
N CYS A 70 1.54 -7.93 13.50
CA CYS A 70 1.01 -6.90 12.64
C CYS A 70 -0.41 -7.23 12.20
N HIS A 71 -1.29 -6.24 12.33
CA HIS A 71 -2.71 -6.33 12.01
C HIS A 71 -3.21 -5.15 11.18
N ASN A 72 -2.31 -4.28 10.72
CA ASN A 72 -2.65 -3.15 9.87
C ASN A 72 -1.74 -3.17 8.63
N ALA A 73 -2.33 -3.24 7.45
CA ALA A 73 -1.62 -3.13 6.17
C ALA A 73 -2.01 -1.83 5.48
N LEU A 74 -1.02 -1.01 5.15
CA LEU A 74 -1.22 0.24 4.42
C LEU A 74 -0.59 0.10 3.02
N TYR A 75 -1.42 0.16 1.99
CA TYR A 75 -1.02 0.09 0.59
C TYR A 75 -0.95 1.50 0.03
N ALA A 76 0.28 2.03 -0.14
CA ALA A 76 0.51 3.31 -0.79
C ALA A 76 0.31 3.24 -2.33
N ASP A 77 0.51 2.07 -2.91
CA ASP A 77 0.34 1.81 -4.35
C ASP A 77 0.01 0.32 -4.55
N ARG A 78 -0.70 -0.01 -5.63
CA ARG A 78 -1.05 -1.37 -6.03
C ARG A 78 -0.76 -1.59 -7.51
N SER A 79 -0.26 -2.78 -7.82
CA SER A 79 -0.08 -3.20 -9.21
C SER A 79 -1.28 -3.96 -9.73
N TYR A 80 -1.36 -4.16 -11.05
CA TYR A 80 -2.34 -5.04 -11.69
C TYR A 80 -2.18 -6.53 -11.32
N VAL A 81 -1.17 -6.91 -10.54
CA VAL A 81 -0.90 -8.31 -10.16
C VAL A 81 -1.64 -8.62 -8.85
N SER A 82 -2.76 -9.33 -8.95
CA SER A 82 -3.60 -9.69 -7.79
C SER A 82 -2.91 -10.63 -6.81
N THR A 83 -2.03 -11.51 -7.28
CA THR A 83 -1.30 -12.44 -6.40
C THR A 83 -0.41 -11.71 -5.39
N HIS A 84 0.25 -10.62 -5.79
CA HIS A 84 1.04 -9.81 -4.85
C HIS A 84 0.15 -9.18 -3.77
N TYR A 85 -1.05 -8.74 -4.13
CA TYR A 85 -1.99 -8.15 -3.19
C TYR A 85 -2.52 -9.18 -2.19
N LEU A 86 -3.05 -10.31 -2.70
CA LEU A 86 -3.59 -11.39 -1.87
C LEU A 86 -2.52 -12.01 -0.97
N GLN A 87 -1.33 -12.31 -1.52
CA GLN A 87 -0.23 -12.86 -0.70
C GLN A 87 0.23 -11.92 0.40
N SER A 88 0.13 -10.60 0.17
CA SER A 88 0.45 -9.58 1.17
C SER A 88 -0.60 -9.55 2.27
N ILE A 89 -1.89 -9.65 1.94
CA ILE A 89 -2.98 -9.76 2.93
C ILE A 89 -2.78 -11.01 3.80
N ASP A 90 -2.49 -12.15 3.18
CA ASP A 90 -2.25 -13.43 3.88
C ASP A 90 -1.08 -13.38 4.88
N ARG A 91 -0.22 -12.36 4.80
CA ARG A 91 0.88 -12.18 5.78
C ARG A 91 0.34 -11.79 7.15
N ILE A 92 -0.75 -11.02 7.20
CA ILE A 92 -1.36 -10.50 8.43
C ILE A 92 -2.71 -11.16 8.74
N HIS A 93 -3.45 -11.60 7.73
CA HIS A 93 -4.74 -12.28 7.85
C HIS A 93 -4.53 -13.79 7.63
N ARG A 94 -4.27 -14.54 8.71
CA ARG A 94 -3.90 -15.95 8.65
C ARG A 94 -4.53 -16.78 9.76
N LEU A 95 -4.65 -18.09 9.54
CA LEU A 95 -5.03 -19.05 10.58
C LEU A 95 -4.11 -18.95 11.80
N GLY A 96 -4.71 -18.96 13.00
CA GLY A 96 -4.00 -18.85 14.28
C GLY A 96 -4.22 -17.53 15.02
N LEU A 97 -4.94 -16.58 14.41
CA LEU A 97 -5.36 -15.35 15.06
C LEU A 97 -6.41 -15.61 16.16
N PRO A 98 -6.39 -14.85 17.27
CA PRO A 98 -7.47 -14.85 18.26
C PRO A 98 -8.83 -14.52 17.61
N PRO A 99 -9.95 -15.03 18.15
CA PRO A 99 -11.29 -14.83 17.56
C PRO A 99 -11.72 -13.36 17.41
N ASN A 100 -11.15 -12.47 18.23
CA ASN A 100 -11.47 -11.04 18.25
C ASN A 100 -10.35 -10.18 17.63
N GLN A 101 -9.36 -10.81 16.97
CA GLN A 101 -8.27 -10.07 16.34
C GLN A 101 -8.72 -9.58 14.96
N GLU A 102 -8.92 -8.28 14.84
CA GLU A 102 -9.21 -7.63 13.58
C GLU A 102 -7.92 -7.36 12.80
N THR A 103 -7.97 -7.51 11.48
CA THR A 103 -6.89 -7.11 10.57
C THR A 103 -7.42 -6.06 9.60
N ASN A 104 -6.83 -4.88 9.60
CA ASN A 104 -7.29 -3.75 8.82
C ASN A 104 -6.43 -3.55 7.58
N ILE A 105 -7.08 -3.38 6.44
CA ILE A 105 -6.44 -3.12 5.15
C ILE A 105 -6.82 -1.72 4.71
N PHE A 106 -5.82 -0.85 4.58
CA PHE A 106 -5.98 0.52 4.10
C PHE A 106 -5.33 0.66 2.74
N VAL A 107 -6.08 1.16 1.77
CA VAL A 107 -5.58 1.40 0.41
C VAL A 107 -5.67 2.89 0.11
N TYR A 108 -4.51 3.52 -0.07
CA TYR A 108 -4.46 4.89 -0.56
C TYR A 108 -4.72 4.91 -2.07
N ARG A 109 -5.57 5.84 -2.49
CA ARG A 109 -5.92 6.06 -3.89
C ARG A 109 -5.87 7.55 -4.18
N SER A 110 -5.33 7.89 -5.33
CA SER A 110 -5.35 9.25 -5.85
C SER A 110 -6.77 9.60 -6.24
N ILE A 111 -7.28 10.67 -5.65
CA ILE A 111 -8.60 11.23 -5.97
C ILE A 111 -8.49 12.00 -7.28
N ALA A 112 -9.44 11.81 -8.19
CA ALA A 112 -9.50 12.53 -9.46
C ALA A 112 -10.86 13.23 -9.65
N PRO A 113 -10.88 14.41 -10.30
CA PRO A 113 -12.09 15.08 -10.74
C PRO A 113 -12.99 14.18 -11.59
N PRO A 114 -14.29 14.49 -11.67
CA PRO A 114 -15.18 13.81 -12.59
C PRO A 114 -14.64 13.94 -14.02
N ARG A 115 -14.65 12.82 -14.77
CA ARG A 115 -14.20 12.71 -16.17
C ARG A 115 -12.69 12.66 -16.38
N VAL A 116 -11.87 12.76 -15.33
CA VAL A 116 -10.42 12.48 -15.41
C VAL A 116 -10.17 11.01 -15.07
N GLY A 117 -9.43 10.31 -15.94
CA GLY A 117 -9.07 8.93 -15.67
C GLY A 117 -8.01 8.81 -14.57
N SER A 118 -8.18 7.85 -13.66
CA SER A 118 -7.18 7.51 -12.63
C SER A 118 -6.58 6.12 -12.88
N ILE A 119 -5.25 6.01 -12.76
CA ILE A 119 -4.56 4.71 -12.85
C ILE A 119 -5.00 3.82 -11.68
N ASP A 120 -5.17 4.38 -10.49
CA ASP A 120 -5.62 3.65 -9.31
C ASP A 120 -7.02 3.06 -9.52
N TYR A 121 -7.89 3.81 -10.20
CA TYR A 121 -9.21 3.32 -10.60
C TYR A 121 -9.11 2.16 -11.61
N SER A 122 -8.21 2.25 -12.58
CA SER A 122 -7.95 1.16 -13.53
C SER A 122 -7.40 -0.08 -12.83
N VAL A 123 -6.45 0.07 -11.90
CA VAL A 123 -5.90 -1.02 -11.10
C VAL A 123 -6.98 -1.69 -10.28
N SER A 124 -7.79 -0.93 -9.53
CA SER A 124 -8.86 -1.46 -8.68
C SER A 124 -9.85 -2.32 -9.48
N ARG A 125 -10.39 -1.80 -10.59
CA ARG A 125 -11.30 -2.57 -11.46
C ARG A 125 -10.69 -3.88 -11.96
N ARG A 126 -9.42 -3.85 -12.37
CA ARG A 126 -8.71 -5.04 -12.85
C ARG A 126 -8.39 -6.03 -11.72
N LEU A 127 -8.16 -5.55 -10.50
CA LEU A 127 -7.96 -6.41 -9.34
C LEU A 127 -9.27 -7.11 -8.97
N VAL A 128 -10.38 -6.38 -8.89
CA VAL A 128 -11.73 -6.95 -8.66
C VAL A 128 -12.02 -8.08 -9.65
N GLU A 129 -11.90 -7.82 -10.95
CA GLU A 129 -12.13 -8.83 -12.00
C GLU A 129 -11.29 -10.10 -11.77
N LYS A 130 -10.01 -9.94 -11.42
CA LYS A 130 -9.09 -11.07 -11.21
C LYS A 130 -9.41 -11.85 -9.93
N ILE A 131 -9.73 -11.15 -8.84
CA ILE A 131 -10.05 -11.78 -7.56
C ILE A 131 -11.40 -12.51 -7.70
N ARG A 132 -12.41 -11.92 -8.34
CA ARG A 132 -13.69 -12.59 -8.63
C ARG A 132 -13.53 -13.86 -9.47
N ASN A 133 -12.73 -13.81 -10.53
CA ASN A 133 -12.46 -15.00 -11.34
C ASN A 133 -11.76 -16.11 -10.52
N MET A 134 -10.81 -15.71 -9.65
CA MET A 134 -10.12 -16.65 -8.77
C MET A 134 -11.08 -17.25 -7.72
N GLN A 135 -11.92 -16.41 -7.12
CA GLN A 135 -12.95 -16.81 -6.17
C GLN A 135 -13.90 -17.84 -6.79
N GLN A 136 -14.43 -17.58 -7.99
CA GLN A 136 -15.33 -18.51 -8.68
C GLN A 136 -14.65 -19.84 -9.05
N LEU A 137 -13.36 -19.78 -9.42
CA LEU A 137 -12.60 -20.98 -9.78
C LEU A 137 -12.29 -21.87 -8.58
N LEU A 138 -11.97 -21.26 -7.44
CA LEU A 138 -11.57 -21.96 -6.21
C LEU A 138 -12.74 -22.27 -5.27
N ASP A 139 -13.89 -21.63 -5.48
CA ASP A 139 -15.05 -21.68 -4.59
C ASP A 139 -14.70 -21.29 -3.14
N ASP A 140 -13.94 -20.20 -3.00
CA ASP A 140 -13.34 -19.77 -1.74
C ASP A 140 -14.14 -18.60 -1.12
N PRO A 141 -14.71 -18.74 0.10
CA PRO A 141 -15.47 -17.69 0.76
C PRO A 141 -14.60 -16.50 1.21
N ASP A 142 -13.34 -16.71 1.59
CA ASP A 142 -12.46 -15.63 2.04
C ASP A 142 -12.13 -14.70 0.86
N LEU A 143 -11.91 -15.27 -0.32
CA LEU A 143 -11.77 -14.49 -1.56
C LEU A 143 -13.06 -13.76 -1.96
N HIS A 144 -14.23 -14.28 -1.54
CA HIS A 144 -15.51 -13.64 -1.81
C HIS A 144 -15.66 -12.34 -1.01
N GLU A 145 -15.30 -12.36 0.28
CA GLU A 145 -15.29 -11.19 1.15
C GLU A 145 -14.31 -10.13 0.63
N ILE A 146 -13.07 -10.50 0.34
CA ILE A 146 -12.06 -9.56 -0.20
C ILE A 146 -12.56 -8.90 -1.49
N ALA A 147 -13.18 -9.65 -2.39
CA ALA A 147 -13.70 -9.08 -3.62
C ALA A 147 -14.95 -8.20 -3.40
N LEU A 148 -15.79 -8.48 -2.40
CA LEU A 148 -16.89 -7.60 -2.02
C LEU A 148 -16.37 -6.27 -1.44
N ASP A 149 -15.34 -6.32 -0.60
CA ASP A 149 -14.72 -5.12 -0.03
C ASP A 149 -14.14 -4.23 -1.13
N GLU A 150 -13.44 -4.83 -2.11
CA GLU A 150 -12.90 -4.08 -3.25
C GLU A 150 -13.98 -3.49 -4.17
N GLU A 151 -15.14 -4.16 -4.31
CA GLU A 151 -16.27 -3.68 -5.12
C GLU A 151 -17.10 -2.60 -4.42
N SER A 152 -17.18 -2.65 -3.09
CA SER A 152 -17.96 -1.72 -2.28
C SER A 152 -17.17 -0.48 -1.85
N ALA A 153 -15.85 -0.49 -2.02
CA ALA A 153 -15.01 0.66 -1.76
C ALA A 153 -15.45 1.87 -2.62
N ASP A 154 -15.56 3.04 -1.99
CA ASP A 154 -15.97 4.28 -2.67
C ASP A 154 -15.10 4.54 -3.90
N ASP A 155 -15.68 5.06 -4.98
CA ASP A 155 -14.87 5.48 -6.12
C ASP A 155 -13.96 6.64 -5.71
N PRO A 156 -12.68 6.67 -6.14
CA PRO A 156 -11.75 7.76 -5.83
C PRO A 156 -12.04 8.99 -6.70
N ILE A 157 -13.31 9.41 -6.74
CA ILE A 157 -13.81 10.55 -7.49
C ILE A 157 -14.27 11.59 -6.47
N ASP A 158 -13.70 12.78 -6.56
CA ASP A 158 -14.18 13.93 -5.81
C ASP A 158 -14.88 14.87 -6.77
N TYR A 159 -16.18 15.05 -6.55
CA TYR A 159 -17.04 15.87 -7.39
C TYR A 159 -16.87 17.38 -7.14
N ASP A 160 -16.21 17.75 -6.05
CA ASP A 160 -15.93 19.14 -5.69
C ASP A 160 -14.61 19.63 -6.31
N VAL A 161 -13.76 18.74 -6.82
CA VAL A 161 -12.53 19.09 -7.53
C VAL A 161 -12.78 19.13 -9.03
N GLU A 162 -12.43 20.24 -9.67
CA GLU A 162 -12.52 20.42 -11.11
C GLU A 162 -11.19 20.17 -11.82
N LEU A 163 -11.24 20.00 -13.14
CA LEU A 163 -10.02 19.85 -13.95
C LEU A 163 -9.11 21.09 -13.84
N GLN A 164 -9.68 22.28 -13.66
CA GLN A 164 -8.92 23.51 -13.54
C GLN A 164 -8.07 23.54 -12.27
N ASP A 165 -8.58 23.02 -11.15
CA ASP A 165 -7.84 22.94 -9.89
C ASP A 165 -6.57 22.09 -10.04
N ILE A 166 -6.64 21.00 -10.81
CA ILE A 166 -5.47 20.17 -11.12
C ILE A 166 -4.46 20.95 -11.98
N ILE A 167 -4.93 21.66 -13.00
CA ILE A 167 -4.06 22.44 -13.88
C ILE A 167 -3.32 23.50 -13.08
N ASP A 168 -4.02 24.18 -12.17
CA ASP A 168 -3.46 25.22 -11.31
C ASP A 168 -2.45 24.63 -10.32
N LEU A 169 -2.76 23.49 -9.69
CA LEU A 169 -1.82 22.77 -8.81
C LEU A 169 -0.53 22.38 -9.55
N ILE A 170 -0.64 21.87 -10.78
CA ILE A 170 0.54 21.51 -11.59
C ILE A 170 1.35 22.77 -11.93
N ALA A 171 0.68 23.87 -12.26
CA ALA A 171 1.36 25.14 -12.55
C ALA A 171 2.15 25.65 -11.34
N GLU A 172 1.59 25.55 -10.13
CA GLU A 172 2.29 25.86 -8.87
C GLU A 172 3.51 24.96 -8.65
N MET A 173 3.35 23.64 -8.79
CA MET A 173 4.44 22.67 -8.60
C MET A 173 5.58 22.86 -9.60
N GLU A 174 5.28 23.27 -10.82
CA GLU A 174 6.27 23.53 -11.87
C GLU A 174 6.78 24.98 -11.87
N ASN A 175 6.32 25.81 -10.93
CA ASN A 175 6.67 27.23 -10.82
C ASN A 175 6.36 28.01 -12.12
N ARG A 176 5.24 27.66 -12.76
CA ARG A 176 4.68 28.27 -13.97
C ARG A 176 3.41 29.07 -13.70
N ALA A 177 2.93 29.11 -12.46
CA ALA A 177 1.80 29.94 -12.05
C ALA A 177 2.15 31.42 -12.32
N GLY A 178 1.18 32.19 -12.84
CA GLY A 178 1.36 33.62 -13.07
C GLY A 178 1.52 34.37 -11.74
N ASP A 179 2.33 35.44 -11.72
CA ASP A 179 2.47 36.28 -10.52
C ASP A 179 1.09 36.75 -10.03
N VAL A 180 0.80 36.50 -8.76
CA VAL A 180 -0.39 37.07 -8.11
C VAL A 180 -0.22 38.59 -8.12
N PRO A 181 -1.19 39.36 -8.64
CA PRO A 181 -1.13 40.81 -8.58
C PRO A 181 -1.02 41.23 -7.11
N MET A 182 0.04 41.95 -6.77
CA MET A 182 0.22 42.50 -5.44
C MET A 182 -0.95 43.44 -5.16
N GLU A 183 -1.81 43.12 -4.18
CA GLU A 183 -2.88 44.01 -3.76
C GLU A 183 -2.27 45.36 -3.36
N GLU A 184 -2.56 46.42 -4.13
CA GLU A 184 -2.23 47.78 -3.75
C GLU A 184 -3.10 48.14 -2.53
N ALA A 185 -2.43 48.31 -1.38
CA ALA A 185 -3.01 48.67 -0.08
C ALA A 185 -3.56 50.10 -0.03
#